data_AF-Q0J8W1-F1
#
_entry.id   AF-Q0J8W1-F1
#
_cell.length_a   1.000
_cell.length_b   1.000
_cell.length_c   1.000
_cell.angle_alpha   90.00
_cell.angle_beta   90.00
_cell.angle_gamma   90.00
#
_symmetry.space_group_name_H-M   'P 1'
#
loop_
_entity.id
_entity.type
_entity.pdbx_description
1 polymer ?
#
loop_
_entity_poly.entity_id
_entity_poly.type
_entity_poly.pdbx_seq_one_letter_code
_entity_poly.pdbx_strand_id
1 'polypeptide(L)'
;GFSLSLLSTRGVEEGLIGSISIGGHDERGEKGIGDGTVSYGMDDDGDDIFMRSWTGTIIGPLNSVHEGRIYQLKLFCDKDYPDKPPTVRFHSRINMPCVNPDTGLVESKKFHMLANWQREYTMENILTQLKKEMAAPHSRKLVQPPEGTFF
;
A
#
# COMPACT_ATOMS: atom_id res chain seq x y z
N GLY A 1 8.91 -12.98 33.15
CA GLY A 1 7.93 -13.90 32.54
C GLY A 1 6.71 -13.11 32.19
N PHE A 2 6.41 -12.96 30.91
CA PHE A 2 5.18 -12.30 30.46
C PHE A 2 4.34 -13.35 29.74
N SER A 3 3.23 -13.71 30.39
CA SER A 3 2.24 -14.67 29.91
C SER A 3 1.43 -14.02 28.80
N LEU A 4 1.45 -14.61 27.60
CA LEU A 4 0.63 -14.19 26.47
C LEU A 4 -0.74 -14.85 26.62
N SER A 5 -1.76 -14.09 27.02
CA SER A 5 -3.12 -14.57 27.12
C SER A 5 -3.79 -14.60 25.75
N LEU A 6 -4.00 -15.81 25.22
CA LEU A 6 -4.76 -16.06 24.01
C LEU A 6 -6.26 -15.86 24.29
N LEU A 7 -6.86 -14.75 23.85
CA LEU A 7 -8.32 -14.62 23.86
C LEU A 7 -8.90 -15.44 22.69
N SER A 8 -9.43 -16.60 23.03
CA SER A 8 -10.27 -17.41 22.15
C SER A 8 -11.68 -16.83 22.13
N THR A 9 -11.96 -15.88 21.25
CA THR A 9 -13.34 -15.44 20.98
C THR A 9 -13.99 -16.37 19.97
N ARG A 10 -14.83 -17.27 20.50
CA ARG A 10 -15.78 -18.09 19.76
C ARG A 10 -16.78 -17.21 19.00
N GLY A 11 -16.96 -17.51 17.73
CA GLY A 11 -18.19 -17.23 16.99
C GLY A 11 -18.35 -15.78 16.56
N VAL A 12 -17.97 -15.49 15.32
CA VAL A 12 -18.83 -14.98 14.25
C VAL A 12 -17.93 -14.90 13.02
N GLU A 13 -18.30 -15.72 12.04
CA GLU A 13 -17.98 -15.64 10.62
C GLU A 13 -17.73 -14.22 10.08
N GLU A 14 -16.90 -14.16 9.02
CA GLU A 14 -16.44 -12.99 8.24
C GLU A 14 -14.99 -12.56 8.53
N GLY A 15 -14.09 -13.11 7.69
CA GLY A 15 -12.78 -12.53 7.38
C GLY A 15 -11.67 -12.85 8.39
N LEU A 16 -10.84 -13.85 8.05
CA LEU A 16 -9.51 -14.01 8.63
C LEU A 16 -8.73 -12.68 8.52
N ILE A 17 -8.76 -11.86 9.57
CA ILE A 17 -7.64 -10.96 9.82
C ILE A 17 -6.52 -11.84 10.35
N GLY A 18 -5.71 -12.34 9.43
CA GLY A 18 -4.45 -12.99 9.76
C GLY A 18 -3.71 -12.06 10.71
N SER A 19 -3.54 -12.51 11.95
CA SER A 19 -2.79 -11.81 12.99
C SER A 19 -1.37 -11.58 12.49
N ILE A 20 -1.08 -10.38 11.98
CA ILE A 20 0.28 -9.95 11.70
C ILE A 20 0.95 -9.60 13.03
N SER A 21 1.71 -10.57 13.54
CA SER A 21 2.57 -10.39 14.70
C SER A 21 3.64 -9.36 14.36
N ILE A 22 3.45 -8.12 14.82
CA ILE A 22 4.49 -7.08 14.85
C ILE A 22 5.52 -7.41 15.94
N GLY A 23 6.28 -8.48 15.72
CA GLY A 23 7.36 -8.91 16.60
C GLY A 23 8.48 -9.40 15.70
N GLY A 24 9.56 -8.63 15.62
CA GLY A 24 10.66 -8.87 14.69
C GLY A 24 11.22 -10.28 14.81
N HIS A 25 11.23 -11.00 13.68
CA HIS A 25 12.27 -11.98 13.36
C HIS A 25 12.17 -12.32 11.87
N ASP A 26 13.30 -12.10 11.20
CA ASP A 26 13.84 -12.79 10.02
C ASP A 26 12.99 -13.93 9.41
N GLU A 27 12.50 -13.74 8.18
CA GLU A 27 12.41 -14.84 7.20
C GLU A 27 12.14 -14.33 5.77
N ARG A 28 13.14 -14.54 4.91
CA ARG A 28 13.14 -14.32 3.46
C ARG A 28 11.91 -14.97 2.79
N GLY A 29 10.98 -14.15 2.31
CA GLY A 29 9.90 -14.59 1.41
C GLY A 29 9.28 -13.45 0.62
N GLU A 30 9.16 -12.29 1.24
CA GLU A 30 8.76 -11.05 0.60
C GLU A 30 9.86 -10.03 0.90
N LYS A 31 10.33 -9.27 -0.10
CA LYS A 31 11.22 -8.14 0.20
C LYS A 31 10.36 -7.08 0.90
N GLY A 32 10.18 -7.22 2.21
CA GLY A 32 9.77 -6.13 3.08
C GLY A 32 10.90 -5.13 3.07
N ILE A 33 10.65 -3.91 2.60
CA ILE A 33 11.70 -2.92 2.42
C ILE A 33 11.47 -1.75 3.39
N GLY A 34 12.56 -1.24 3.95
CA GLY A 34 12.53 -0.21 4.99
C GLY A 34 12.06 -0.78 6.34
N ASP A 35 11.09 -0.11 6.96
CA ASP A 35 10.52 -0.48 8.25
C ASP A 35 9.60 -1.73 8.19
N GLY A 36 9.62 -2.48 7.09
CA GLY A 36 8.77 -3.66 6.87
C GLY A 36 7.29 -3.34 6.65
N THR A 37 6.96 -2.09 6.36
CA THR A 37 5.58 -1.59 6.22
C THR A 37 5.17 -1.32 4.78
N VAL A 38 6.10 -1.41 3.84
CA VAL A 38 5.82 -1.34 2.41
C VAL A 38 6.53 -2.50 1.72
N SER A 39 5.87 -3.09 0.74
CA SER A 39 6.42 -4.15 -0.10
C SER A 39 5.86 -4.03 -1.50
N TYR A 40 6.54 -4.65 -2.47
CA TYR A 40 6.02 -4.80 -3.82
C TYR A 40 6.51 -6.11 -4.44
N GLY A 41 5.68 -6.66 -5.32
CA GLY A 41 5.95 -7.88 -6.08
C GLY A 41 5.45 -7.76 -7.51
N MET A 42 5.96 -8.61 -8.40
CA MET A 42 5.42 -8.71 -9.76
C MET A 42 4.01 -9.32 -9.72
N ASP A 43 3.17 -8.88 -10.64
CA ASP A 43 1.90 -9.54 -10.90
C ASP A 43 2.15 -10.87 -11.60
N ASP A 44 1.56 -11.96 -11.07
CA ASP A 44 1.64 -13.29 -11.69
C ASP A 44 0.54 -13.51 -12.74
N ASP A 45 -0.27 -12.48 -13.02
CA ASP A 45 -1.27 -12.51 -14.09
C ASP A 45 -0.54 -12.73 -15.43
N GLY A 46 -0.58 -13.99 -15.91
CA GLY A 46 0.14 -14.47 -17.09
C GLY A 46 -0.22 -13.79 -18.41
N ASP A 47 -1.14 -12.81 -18.38
CA ASP A 47 -1.45 -11.92 -19.48
C ASP A 47 -0.39 -10.81 -19.67
N ASP A 48 0.36 -10.48 -18.62
CA ASP A 48 1.38 -9.44 -18.65
C ASP A 48 2.74 -10.01 -19.12
N ILE A 49 2.81 -10.40 -20.40
CA ILE A 49 4.02 -10.95 -21.06
C ILE A 49 5.26 -10.06 -20.85
N PHE A 50 5.05 -8.75 -20.62
CA PHE A 50 6.13 -7.80 -20.42
C PHE A 50 6.55 -7.59 -18.96
N MET A 51 5.90 -8.25 -17.98
CA MET A 51 6.19 -8.09 -16.54
C MET A 51 6.21 -6.62 -16.09
N ARG A 52 5.22 -5.85 -16.57
CA ARG A 52 5.12 -4.39 -16.36
C ARG A 52 4.20 -4.00 -15.21
N SER A 53 3.29 -4.90 -14.82
CA SER A 53 2.42 -4.75 -13.67
C SER A 53 3.11 -5.23 -12.41
N TRP A 54 3.05 -4.40 -11.37
CA TRP A 54 3.57 -4.67 -10.05
C TRP A 54 2.47 -4.43 -9.02
N THR A 55 2.35 -5.33 -8.06
CA THR A 55 1.46 -5.14 -6.91
C THR A 55 2.27 -4.60 -5.74
N GLY A 56 1.93 -3.41 -5.27
CA GLY A 56 2.46 -2.80 -4.06
C GLY A 56 1.50 -2.98 -2.89
N THR A 57 2.07 -3.14 -1.70
CA THR A 57 1.35 -3.25 -0.43
C THR A 57 1.87 -2.18 0.52
N ILE A 58 0.96 -1.44 1.15
CA ILE A 58 1.28 -0.45 2.18
C ILE A 58 0.49 -0.79 3.44
N ILE A 59 1.20 -1.01 4.54
CA ILE A 59 0.63 -1.06 5.89
C ILE A 59 0.49 0.37 6.37
N GLY A 60 -0.74 0.75 6.73
CA GLY A 60 -1.06 2.10 7.13
C GLY A 60 -0.26 2.56 8.35
N PRO A 61 0.17 3.83 8.38
CA PRO A 61 1.05 4.34 9.43
C PRO A 61 0.37 4.33 10.81
N LEU A 62 1.19 4.05 11.84
CA LEU A 62 0.78 4.16 13.24
C LEU A 62 0.30 5.59 13.56
N ASN A 63 -0.63 5.72 14.52
CA ASN A 63 -1.23 7.00 14.93
C ASN A 63 -2.00 7.71 13.80
N SER A 64 -2.62 6.96 12.90
CA SER A 64 -3.51 7.49 11.86
C SER A 64 -4.79 6.65 11.76
N VAL A 65 -5.82 7.16 11.09
CA VAL A 65 -7.03 6.38 10.72
C VAL A 65 -6.72 5.16 9.83
N HIS A 66 -5.50 5.06 9.32
CA HIS A 66 -5.02 3.95 8.52
C HIS A 66 -4.28 2.90 9.34
N GLU A 67 -4.06 3.12 10.64
CA GLU A 67 -3.35 2.17 11.51
C GLU A 67 -4.01 0.79 11.47
N GLY A 68 -3.19 -0.26 11.30
CA GLY A 68 -3.65 -1.65 11.20
C GLY A 68 -4.21 -2.06 9.83
N ARG A 69 -4.40 -1.10 8.91
CA ARG A 69 -4.99 -1.37 7.58
C ARG A 69 -3.92 -1.74 6.56
N ILE A 70 -4.26 -2.67 5.66
CA ILE A 70 -3.41 -3.07 4.53
C ILE A 70 -4.03 -2.53 3.24
N TYR A 71 -3.26 -1.73 2.50
CA TYR A 71 -3.68 -1.18 1.21
C TYR A 71 -2.88 -1.83 0.08
N GLN A 72 -3.60 -2.42 -0.87
CA GLN A 72 -3.02 -2.91 -2.11
C GLN A 72 -3.19 -1.89 -3.22
N LEU A 73 -2.16 -1.78 -4.06
CA LEU A 73 -2.15 -0.93 -5.24
C LEU A 73 -1.38 -1.61 -6.37
N LYS A 74 -1.72 -1.25 -7.61
CA LYS A 74 -1.03 -1.68 -8.82
C LYS A 74 -0.15 -0.53 -9.32
N LEU A 75 1.09 -0.85 -9.69
CA LEU A 75 2.03 0.03 -10.36
C LEU A 75 2.29 -0.53 -11.75
N PHE A 76 1.91 0.22 -12.77
CA PHE A 76 2.14 -0.16 -14.16
C PHE A 76 3.28 0.66 -14.75
N CYS A 77 4.38 -0.01 -15.08
CA CYS A 77 5.53 0.59 -15.75
C CYS A 77 5.35 0.47 -17.26
N ASP A 78 4.94 1.56 -17.91
CA ASP A 78 4.83 1.56 -19.36
C ASP A 78 6.22 1.56 -20.05
N LYS A 79 6.24 1.55 -21.38
CA LYS A 79 7.49 1.46 -22.16
C LYS A 79 8.44 2.63 -21.94
N ASP A 80 7.93 3.77 -21.46
CA ASP A 80 8.68 5.00 -21.24
C ASP A 80 9.19 5.08 -19.78
N TYR A 81 8.92 4.10 -18.91
CA TYR A 81 9.56 4.01 -17.58
C TYR A 81 11.03 3.56 -17.71
N PRO A 82 12.00 4.18 -17.00
CA PRO A 82 11.84 5.15 -15.92
C PRO A 82 11.88 6.63 -16.33
N ASP A 83 11.92 6.97 -17.63
CA ASP A 83 11.88 8.38 -18.09
C ASP A 83 10.54 9.04 -17.71
N LYS A 84 9.45 8.27 -17.73
CA LYS A 84 8.12 8.66 -17.27
C LYS A 84 7.77 7.94 -15.95
N PRO A 85 7.02 8.57 -15.03
CA PRO A 85 6.52 7.89 -13.84
C PRO A 85 5.60 6.72 -14.21
N PRO A 86 5.56 5.65 -13.40
CA PRO A 86 4.62 4.57 -13.57
C PRO A 86 3.20 5.05 -13.25
N THR A 87 2.20 4.36 -13.80
CA THR A 87 0.81 4.60 -13.43
C THR A 87 0.52 3.89 -12.12
N VAL A 88 0.04 4.62 -11.12
CA VAL A 88 -0.23 4.08 -9.79
C VAL A 88 -1.73 4.10 -9.53
N ARG A 89 -2.30 2.95 -9.19
CA ARG A 89 -3.73 2.80 -8.91
C ARG A 89 -3.94 1.96 -7.66
N PHE A 90 -4.64 2.51 -6.68
CA PHE A 90 -5.10 1.74 -5.54
C PHE A 90 -6.13 0.69 -5.98
N HIS A 91 -5.92 -0.53 -5.52
CA HIS A 91 -6.89 -1.61 -5.61
C HIS A 91 -7.81 -1.59 -4.39
N SER A 92 -7.23 -1.40 -3.20
CA SER A 92 -7.99 -1.15 -1.96
C SER A 92 -8.56 0.27 -1.96
N ARG A 93 -9.83 0.41 -1.61
CA ARG A 93 -10.48 1.72 -1.45
C ARG A 93 -9.76 2.54 -0.38
N ILE A 94 -9.39 3.76 -0.74
CA ILE A 94 -8.73 4.72 0.16
C ILE A 94 -9.25 6.12 -0.13
N ASN A 95 -9.42 6.92 0.91
CA ASN A 95 -9.78 8.32 0.79
C ASN A 95 -8.54 9.18 1.05
N MET A 96 -7.98 9.75 -0.01
CA MET A 96 -6.81 10.63 0.03
C MET A 96 -6.94 11.71 -1.05
N PRO A 97 -6.43 12.92 -0.82
CA PRO A 97 -6.61 14.04 -1.76
C PRO A 97 -5.94 13.81 -3.12
N CYS A 98 -4.86 13.01 -3.16
CA CYS A 98 -4.14 12.68 -4.38
C CYS A 98 -4.65 11.40 -5.07
N VAL A 99 -5.68 10.75 -4.54
CA VAL A 99 -6.27 9.54 -5.10
C VAL A 99 -7.69 9.84 -5.57
N ASN A 100 -8.00 9.47 -6.81
CA ASN A 100 -9.34 9.59 -7.32
C ASN A 100 -10.28 8.60 -6.58
N PRO A 101 -11.37 9.08 -5.94
CA PRO A 101 -12.21 8.25 -5.07
C PRO A 101 -13.10 7.26 -5.81
N ASP A 102 -13.24 7.37 -7.14
CA ASP A 102 -14.05 6.46 -7.96
C ASP A 102 -13.22 5.36 -8.61
N THR A 103 -11.98 5.66 -8.98
CA THR A 103 -11.11 4.78 -9.76
C THR A 103 -9.90 4.25 -8.99
N GLY A 104 -9.50 4.91 -7.90
CA GLY A 104 -8.28 4.61 -7.16
C GLY A 104 -7.01 5.13 -7.83
N LEU A 105 -7.12 5.82 -8.97
CA LEU A 105 -5.96 6.33 -9.69
C LEU A 105 -5.27 7.45 -8.88
N VAL A 106 -3.95 7.35 -8.70
CA VAL A 106 -3.16 8.41 -8.09
C VAL A 106 -2.95 9.53 -9.12
N GLU A 107 -3.46 10.71 -8.82
CA GLU A 107 -3.36 11.87 -9.70
C GLU A 107 -1.94 12.44 -9.64
N SER A 108 -1.17 12.26 -10.71
CA SER A 108 0.22 12.72 -10.79
C SER A 108 0.41 14.19 -10.45
N LYS A 109 -0.56 15.05 -10.80
CA LYS A 109 -0.54 16.49 -10.49
C LYS A 109 -0.69 16.81 -8.99
N LYS A 110 -1.39 15.96 -8.25
CA LYS A 110 -1.65 16.15 -6.81
C LYS A 110 -0.61 15.47 -5.94
N PHE A 111 0.08 14.47 -6.47
CA PHE A 111 1.13 13.75 -5.78
C PHE A 111 2.51 14.23 -6.21
N HIS A 112 3.16 15.01 -5.35
CA HIS A 112 4.40 15.75 -5.65
C HIS A 112 5.49 14.91 -6.31
N MET A 113 5.67 13.65 -5.88
CA MET A 113 6.70 12.76 -6.42
C MET A 113 6.44 12.33 -7.87
N LEU A 114 5.17 12.13 -8.26
CA LEU A 114 4.83 11.84 -9.67
C LEU A 114 4.79 13.13 -10.51
N ALA A 115 4.45 14.28 -9.89
CA ALA A 115 4.50 15.59 -10.56
C ALA A 115 5.94 16.00 -10.92
N ASN A 116 6.90 15.73 -10.03
CA ASN A 116 8.32 16.06 -10.19
C ASN A 116 9.16 14.79 -10.37
N TRP A 117 8.64 13.84 -11.16
CA TRP A 117 9.27 12.54 -11.36
C TRP A 117 10.73 12.66 -11.78
N GLN A 118 11.59 11.91 -11.12
CA GLN A 118 12.99 11.75 -11.44
C GLN A 118 13.27 10.28 -11.73
N ARG A 119 14.10 9.99 -12.72
CA ARG A 119 14.50 8.60 -13.07
C ARG A 119 15.19 7.82 -11.95
N GLU A 120 15.65 8.54 -10.92
CA GLU A 120 16.26 7.99 -9.71
C GLU A 120 15.21 7.49 -8.71
N TYR A 121 13.95 7.91 -8.84
CA TYR A 121 12.86 7.41 -8.01
C TYR A 121 12.48 5.99 -8.39
N THR A 122 12.30 5.16 -7.36
CA THR A 122 11.91 3.78 -7.49
C THR A 122 10.46 3.58 -7.01
N MET A 123 9.91 2.40 -7.27
CA MET A 123 8.60 2.00 -6.72
C MET A 123 8.57 2.10 -5.18
N GLU A 124 9.68 1.79 -4.52
CA GLU A 124 9.82 1.93 -3.08
C GLU A 124 9.66 3.40 -2.64
N ASN A 125 10.24 4.34 -3.38
CA ASN A 125 10.07 5.77 -3.11
C ASN A 125 8.60 6.17 -3.24
N ILE A 126 7.90 5.68 -4.27
CA ILE A 126 6.46 5.93 -4.49
C ILE A 126 5.66 5.43 -3.28
N LEU A 127 5.86 4.17 -2.88
CA LEU A 127 5.13 3.54 -1.77
C LEU A 127 5.40 4.26 -0.45
N THR A 128 6.68 4.55 -0.17
CA THR A 128 7.09 5.27 1.03
C THR A 128 6.50 6.68 1.06
N GLN A 129 6.43 7.37 -0.08
CA GLN A 129 5.86 8.70 -0.15
C GLN A 129 4.34 8.68 -0.03
N LEU A 130 3.64 7.70 -0.61
CA LEU A 130 2.21 7.49 -0.39
C LEU A 130 1.90 7.25 1.09
N LYS A 131 2.72 6.43 1.78
CA LYS A 131 2.59 6.21 3.22
C LYS A 131 2.76 7.51 4.02
N LYS A 132 3.69 8.39 3.62
CA LYS A 132 3.84 9.72 4.25
C LYS A 132 2.60 10.59 4.02
N GLU A 133 2.00 10.55 2.84
CA GLU A 133 0.75 11.26 2.55
C GLU A 133 -0.43 10.73 3.40
N MET A 134 -0.47 9.42 3.72
CA MET A 134 -1.45 8.87 4.66
C MET A 134 -1.27 9.41 6.09
N ALA A 135 -0.01 9.58 6.53
CA ALA A 135 0.32 10.14 7.83
C ALA A 135 0.17 11.67 7.89
N ALA A 136 0.07 12.32 6.73
CA ALA A 136 -0.02 13.77 6.64
C ALA A 136 -1.28 14.30 7.37
N PRO A 137 -1.23 15.50 7.96
CA PRO A 137 -2.29 16.01 8.82
C PRO A 137 -3.66 16.10 8.14
N HIS A 138 -3.67 16.25 6.82
CA HIS A 138 -4.88 16.33 6.00
C HIS A 138 -5.48 14.96 5.65
N SER A 139 -4.70 13.86 5.70
CA SER A 139 -5.18 12.50 5.42
C SER A 139 -5.44 11.68 6.68
N ARG A 140 -4.62 11.88 7.72
CA ARG A 140 -4.63 11.07 8.96
C ARG A 140 -5.94 11.13 9.76
N LYS A 141 -6.87 12.02 9.41
CA LYS A 141 -8.19 12.19 10.04
C LYS A 141 -9.35 12.02 9.04
N LEU A 142 -9.06 11.72 7.77
CA LEU A 142 -10.12 11.55 6.77
C LEU A 142 -10.91 10.28 7.08
N VAL A 143 -12.23 10.37 6.98
CA VAL A 143 -13.08 9.19 7.05
C VAL A 143 -12.69 8.27 5.92
N GLN A 144 -12.24 7.07 6.29
CA GLN A 144 -11.88 6.02 5.36
C GLN A 144 -13.08 5.10 5.13
N PRO A 145 -13.16 4.49 3.93
CA PRO A 145 -14.13 3.43 3.67
C PRO A 145 -13.88 2.22 4.60
N PRO A 146 -14.85 1.29 4.70
CA PRO A 146 -14.67 0.06 5.46
C PRO A 146 -13.43 -0.70 4.98
N GLU A 147 -12.72 -1.35 5.89
CA GLU A 147 -11.62 -2.22 5.50
C GLU A 147 -12.10 -3.37 4.61
N GLY A 148 -11.20 -3.87 3.76
CA GLY A 148 -11.54 -4.92 2.80
C GLY A 148 -12.44 -4.48 1.65
N THR A 149 -12.64 -3.17 1.45
CA THR A 149 -13.31 -2.65 0.26
C THR A 149 -12.32 -2.37 -0.85
N PHE A 150 -12.70 -2.69 -2.09
CA PHE A 150 -11.86 -2.57 -3.29
C PHE A 150 -12.56 -1.72 -4.35
N PHE A 151 -11.78 -1.19 -5.30
CA PHE A 151 -12.28 -0.37 -6.42
C PHE A 151 -12.92 -1.21 -7.53
#